data_AF-A0AAE1ESU2-F1
#
_entry.id   AF-A0AAE1ESU2-F1
#
_cell.length_a   1.000
_cell.length_b   1.000
_cell.length_c   1.000
_cell.angle_alpha   90.00
_cell.angle_beta   90.00
_cell.angle_gamma   90.00
#
_symmetry.space_group_name_H-M   'P 1'
#
loop_
_entity.id
_entity.type
_entity.pdbx_description
1 polymer ?
#
loop_
_entity_poly.entity_id
_entity_poly.type
_entity_poly.pdbx_seq_one_letter_code
_entity_poly.pdbx_strand_id
1 'polypeptide(L)'
;CPGFWARWTDGSCYREYTQGPCEEGQLFMKRGPGTDGFCSCSSELIMHYYHANGLCYPLYEQGPCPKGHILKFDYRSLEPVCECRDGYMLEDDGACYPLNTAGPCDQTACQDGINCYLRNLDSLKTECKCLPGNVTTADGHCFEPYSRGPCQLGDWLVFSQPGVAVCERKKHCTRFDNWFYWTPDQRCYRQYSRGPCPKGQLFYLDLNTGIPGCHCQKEWTPYFWPEDSACYEQHSIGPCATGMYFSFNKTSSRTECNCFTSHVLHEETQKCYERLTAGPCPEGELVVEDPQTGQMTCDCQADMKTHYWQSNGKCYQHFLQGPCPQGQTFRLNSATGTPACITWG
;
A
#
# COMPACT_ATOMS: atom_id res chain seq x y z
N CYS A 1 26.48 5.24 2.30
CA CYS A 1 25.18 4.93 1.68
C CYS A 1 24.07 5.35 2.65
N PRO A 2 22.88 5.74 2.15
CA PRO A 2 21.70 6.00 2.98
C PRO A 2 21.27 4.76 3.80
N GLY A 3 20.36 4.92 4.77
CA GLY A 3 19.80 3.78 5.53
C GLY A 3 19.06 2.80 4.61
N PHE A 4 19.18 1.49 4.87
CA PHE A 4 18.72 0.37 4.03
C PHE A 4 19.44 0.21 2.68
N TRP A 5 20.65 0.77 2.57
CA TRP A 5 21.53 0.62 1.41
C TRP A 5 22.92 0.15 1.87
N ALA A 6 23.56 -0.66 1.04
CA ALA A 6 24.93 -1.12 1.26
C ALA A 6 25.80 -0.87 0.02
N ARG A 7 27.09 -0.72 0.24
CA ARG A 7 28.12 -0.42 -0.73
C ARG A 7 28.65 -1.71 -1.32
N TRP A 8 28.71 -1.78 -2.63
CA TRP A 8 29.29 -2.90 -3.35
C TRP A 8 30.78 -2.69 -3.61
N THR A 9 31.46 -3.71 -4.12
CA THR A 9 32.90 -3.68 -4.39
C THR A 9 33.32 -2.63 -5.41
N ASP A 10 32.39 -2.13 -6.22
CA ASP A 10 32.58 -1.03 -7.18
C ASP A 10 32.53 0.37 -6.54
N GLY A 11 32.22 0.46 -5.24
CA GLY A 11 32.05 1.72 -4.51
C GLY A 11 30.64 2.33 -4.63
N SER A 12 29.76 1.77 -5.45
CA SER A 12 28.36 2.19 -5.60
C SER A 12 27.50 1.67 -4.44
N CYS A 13 26.39 2.35 -4.16
CA CYS A 13 25.43 1.95 -3.14
C CYS A 13 24.20 1.30 -3.80
N TYR A 14 23.77 0.15 -3.30
CA TYR A 14 22.56 -0.55 -3.75
C TYR A 14 21.61 -0.77 -2.56
N ARG A 15 20.31 -0.84 -2.84
CA ARG A 15 19.24 -1.01 -1.84
C ARG A 15 19.19 -2.47 -1.38
N GLU A 16 19.04 -2.68 -0.07
CA GLU A 16 18.87 -4.03 0.50
C GLU A 16 17.56 -4.69 0.01
N TYR A 17 17.56 -6.01 -0.10
CA TYR A 17 16.45 -6.84 -0.59
C TYR A 17 16.01 -6.54 -2.03
N THR A 18 16.93 -6.03 -2.85
CA THR A 18 16.75 -5.90 -4.31
C THR A 18 17.72 -6.79 -5.04
N GLN A 19 17.53 -7.03 -6.34
CA GLN A 19 18.54 -7.76 -7.12
C GLN A 19 19.88 -7.00 -7.15
N GLY A 20 19.86 -5.68 -7.34
CA GLY A 20 21.09 -4.86 -7.34
C GLY A 20 22.15 -5.41 -8.32
N PRO A 21 23.42 -5.59 -7.89
CA PRO A 21 24.48 -6.16 -8.72
C PRO A 21 24.51 -7.71 -8.72
N CYS A 22 23.51 -8.37 -8.12
CA CYS A 22 23.49 -9.82 -7.93
C CYS A 22 22.96 -10.59 -9.15
N GLU A 23 23.35 -11.86 -9.23
CA GLU A 23 22.81 -12.80 -10.23
C GLU A 23 21.31 -13.04 -10.00
N GLU A 24 20.61 -13.49 -11.05
CA GLU A 24 19.18 -13.76 -10.99
C GLU A 24 18.87 -14.81 -9.91
N GLY A 25 17.82 -14.55 -9.13
CA GLY A 25 17.45 -15.40 -8.00
C GLY A 25 18.26 -15.15 -6.72
N GLN A 26 19.11 -14.12 -6.68
CA GLN A 26 19.80 -13.64 -5.47
C GLN A 26 19.40 -12.20 -5.12
N LEU A 27 19.45 -11.89 -3.82
CA LEU A 27 19.19 -10.55 -3.31
C LEU A 27 20.45 -9.92 -2.72
N PHE A 28 20.58 -8.62 -2.96
CA PHE A 28 21.59 -7.77 -2.38
C PHE A 28 21.23 -7.45 -0.94
N MET A 29 22.14 -7.75 -0.03
CA MET A 29 21.95 -7.62 1.41
C MET A 29 23.14 -6.94 2.03
N LYS A 30 22.93 -6.30 3.18
CA LYS A 30 24.01 -5.66 3.92
C LYS A 30 24.70 -6.66 4.85
N ARG A 31 26.03 -6.62 4.87
CA ARG A 31 26.84 -7.44 5.77
C ARG A 31 26.96 -6.73 7.13
N GLY A 32 26.04 -7.05 8.05
CA GLY A 32 26.09 -6.62 9.45
C GLY A 32 26.11 -5.09 9.66
N PRO A 33 26.74 -4.58 10.74
CA PRO A 33 26.75 -3.15 11.06
C PRO A 33 27.66 -2.31 10.14
N GLY A 34 28.40 -2.95 9.23
CA GLY A 34 29.27 -2.28 8.27
C GLY A 34 28.50 -1.47 7.24
N THR A 35 29.15 -1.10 6.14
CA THR A 35 28.45 -0.50 4.99
C THR A 35 28.53 -1.37 3.76
N ASP A 36 29.15 -2.54 3.82
CA ASP A 36 29.43 -3.36 2.66
C ASP A 36 28.30 -4.37 2.43
N GLY A 37 27.92 -4.56 1.17
CA GLY A 37 26.86 -5.46 0.76
C GLY A 37 27.37 -6.77 0.16
N PHE A 38 26.50 -7.78 0.12
CA PHE A 38 26.76 -9.08 -0.47
C PHE A 38 25.50 -9.64 -1.14
N CYS A 39 25.67 -10.58 -2.07
CA CYS A 39 24.58 -11.29 -2.73
C CYS A 39 24.32 -12.61 -2.02
N SER A 40 23.05 -12.92 -1.74
CA SER A 40 22.67 -14.25 -1.28
C SER A 40 21.20 -14.53 -1.56
N CYS A 41 20.90 -15.82 -1.72
CA CYS A 41 19.56 -16.35 -1.65
C CYS A 41 19.56 -17.56 -0.75
N SER A 42 18.64 -17.54 0.21
CA SER A 42 18.43 -18.64 1.14
C SER A 42 16.94 -18.71 1.44
N SER A 43 16.45 -19.90 1.78
CA SER A 43 15.10 -20.12 2.34
C SER A 43 14.80 -19.36 3.66
N GLU A 44 15.81 -18.65 4.22
CA GLU A 44 15.89 -17.75 5.37
C GLU A 44 15.05 -16.55 5.08
N LEU A 45 15.16 -16.10 3.83
CA LEU A 45 14.45 -15.00 3.26
C LEU A 45 13.03 -15.46 2.92
N ILE A 46 12.27 -15.99 3.87
CA ILE A 46 10.91 -16.55 3.67
C ILE A 46 9.95 -15.62 2.92
N MET A 47 10.15 -14.31 3.07
CA MET A 47 9.37 -13.30 2.36
C MET A 47 9.70 -13.23 0.87
N HIS A 48 10.90 -13.64 0.46
CA HIS A 48 11.47 -13.48 -0.87
C HIS A 48 11.75 -14.82 -1.56
N TYR A 49 11.86 -15.91 -0.79
CA TYR A 49 12.27 -17.23 -1.25
C TYR A 49 11.08 -18.00 -1.82
N TYR A 50 11.13 -18.24 -3.12
CA TYR A 50 10.06 -18.94 -3.83
C TYR A 50 10.34 -20.44 -3.88
N HIS A 51 9.62 -21.19 -3.05
CA HIS A 51 9.87 -22.63 -2.83
C HIS A 51 9.80 -23.48 -4.11
N ALA A 52 8.99 -23.09 -5.09
CA ALA A 52 8.80 -23.88 -6.31
C ALA A 52 10.05 -23.98 -7.19
N ASN A 53 10.91 -22.96 -7.18
CA ASN A 53 12.15 -22.94 -7.97
C ASN A 53 13.43 -22.71 -7.15
N GLY A 54 13.30 -22.47 -5.84
CA GLY A 54 14.43 -22.31 -4.92
C GLY A 54 15.21 -21.02 -5.12
N LEU A 55 14.59 -20.00 -5.70
CA LEU A 55 15.21 -18.71 -6.00
C LEU A 55 14.57 -17.59 -5.16
N CYS A 56 15.31 -16.51 -4.93
CA CYS A 56 14.88 -15.37 -4.14
C CYS A 56 14.57 -14.19 -5.03
N TYR A 57 13.45 -13.55 -4.78
CA TYR A 57 12.96 -12.46 -5.59
C TYR A 57 12.56 -11.27 -4.74
N PRO A 58 12.78 -10.03 -5.21
CA PRO A 58 12.31 -8.85 -4.50
C PRO A 58 10.79 -8.89 -4.34
N LEU A 59 10.30 -8.49 -3.16
CA LEU A 59 8.87 -8.32 -2.94
C LEU A 59 8.32 -7.13 -3.73
N TYR A 60 7.06 -7.25 -4.13
CA TYR A 60 6.34 -6.27 -4.94
C TYR A 60 6.91 -6.08 -6.36
N GLU A 61 7.81 -6.96 -6.78
CA GLU A 61 8.30 -7.10 -8.16
C GLU A 61 7.74 -8.39 -8.78
N GLN A 62 7.91 -8.56 -10.10
CA GLN A 62 7.34 -9.73 -10.79
C GLN A 62 7.95 -11.05 -10.29
N GLY A 63 9.27 -11.10 -10.16
CA GLY A 63 9.99 -12.29 -9.73
C GLY A 63 9.61 -13.54 -10.54
N PRO A 64 9.26 -14.66 -9.88
CA PRO A 64 8.92 -15.93 -10.53
C PRO A 64 7.48 -15.95 -11.04
N CYS A 65 6.69 -14.91 -10.75
CA CYS A 65 5.28 -14.90 -11.03
C CYS A 65 4.99 -14.72 -12.52
N PRO A 66 3.84 -15.24 -12.99
CA PRO A 66 3.39 -15.00 -14.35
C PRO A 66 3.31 -13.49 -14.63
N LYS A 67 3.44 -13.09 -15.89
CA LYS A 67 3.36 -11.67 -16.29
C LYS A 67 2.08 -11.03 -15.73
N GLY A 68 2.22 -9.81 -15.23
CA GLY A 68 1.13 -9.06 -14.61
C GLY A 68 0.87 -9.36 -13.13
N HIS A 69 1.52 -10.40 -12.58
CA HIS A 69 1.55 -10.62 -11.14
C HIS A 69 2.78 -9.96 -10.52
N ILE A 70 2.70 -9.72 -9.22
CA ILE A 70 3.81 -9.41 -8.34
C ILE A 70 3.90 -10.45 -7.26
N LEU A 71 5.11 -10.68 -6.79
CA LEU A 71 5.36 -11.53 -5.64
C LEU A 71 5.05 -10.74 -4.37
N LYS A 72 4.07 -11.19 -3.61
CA LYS A 72 3.71 -10.65 -2.30
C LYS A 72 3.81 -11.75 -1.27
N PHE A 73 4.10 -11.38 -0.03
CA PHE A 73 4.09 -12.33 1.06
C PHE A 73 2.69 -12.45 1.64
N ASP A 74 2.08 -13.63 1.54
CA ASP A 74 0.80 -13.91 2.17
C ASP A 74 1.03 -14.33 3.63
N TYR A 75 0.64 -13.45 4.55
CA TYR A 75 0.79 -13.69 5.99
C TYR A 75 -0.10 -14.82 6.52
N ARG A 76 -1.06 -15.32 5.73
CA ARG A 76 -1.91 -16.47 6.09
C ARG A 76 -1.23 -17.79 5.74
N SER A 77 -0.73 -17.92 4.51
CA SER A 77 -0.02 -19.12 4.06
C SER A 77 1.47 -19.14 4.46
N LEU A 78 2.02 -17.98 4.84
CA LEU A 78 3.45 -17.74 5.09
C LEU A 78 4.34 -18.07 3.89
N GLU A 79 3.78 -17.94 2.69
CA GLU A 79 4.48 -18.16 1.43
C GLU A 79 4.42 -16.91 0.56
N PRO A 80 5.46 -16.65 -0.24
CA PRO A 80 5.38 -15.65 -1.27
C PRO A 80 4.44 -16.15 -2.38
N VAL A 81 3.28 -15.51 -2.48
CA VAL A 81 2.25 -15.80 -3.47
C VAL A 81 2.28 -14.78 -4.59
N CYS A 82 1.85 -15.23 -5.76
CA CYS A 82 1.65 -14.35 -6.90
C CYS A 82 0.27 -13.72 -6.79
N GLU A 83 0.23 -12.40 -6.67
CA GLU A 83 -1.02 -11.63 -6.71
C GLU A 83 -0.97 -10.70 -7.93
N CYS A 84 -2.13 -10.38 -8.51
CA CYS A 84 -2.17 -9.32 -9.51
C CYS A 84 -1.58 -8.04 -8.94
N ARG A 85 -0.72 -7.41 -9.73
CA ARG A 85 -0.21 -6.08 -9.39
C ARG A 85 -1.33 -5.06 -9.45
N ASP A 86 -1.14 -3.93 -8.77
CA ASP A 86 -2.13 -2.85 -8.80
C ASP A 86 -2.47 -2.44 -10.24
N GLY A 87 -3.77 -2.36 -10.53
CA GLY A 87 -4.28 -2.07 -11.86
C GLY A 87 -4.35 -3.29 -12.80
N TYR A 88 -4.10 -4.50 -12.32
CA TYR A 88 -4.32 -5.76 -13.05
C TYR A 88 -5.42 -6.55 -12.35
N MET A 89 -6.14 -7.39 -13.10
CA MET A 89 -7.23 -8.20 -12.56
C MET A 89 -7.10 -9.67 -12.98
N LEU A 90 -7.42 -10.55 -12.04
CA LEU A 90 -7.29 -12.00 -12.17
C LEU A 90 -8.52 -12.56 -12.89
N GLU A 91 -8.28 -13.38 -13.91
CA GLU A 91 -9.34 -14.06 -14.69
C GLU A 91 -9.38 -15.56 -14.41
N ASP A 92 -10.43 -16.21 -14.91
CA ASP A 92 -10.69 -17.64 -14.71
C ASP A 92 -9.59 -18.56 -15.28
N ASP A 93 -8.78 -18.05 -16.21
CA ASP A 93 -7.61 -18.74 -16.77
C ASP A 93 -6.36 -18.67 -15.87
N GLY A 94 -6.44 -17.96 -14.74
CA GLY A 94 -5.35 -17.76 -13.79
C GLY A 94 -4.31 -16.71 -14.21
N ALA A 95 -4.57 -15.95 -15.28
CA ALA A 95 -3.71 -14.85 -15.70
C ALA A 95 -4.19 -13.50 -15.14
N CYS A 96 -3.23 -12.60 -14.88
CA CYS A 96 -3.52 -11.23 -14.48
C CYS A 96 -3.39 -10.32 -15.69
N TYR A 97 -4.51 -9.74 -16.10
CA TYR A 97 -4.54 -8.84 -17.24
C TYR A 97 -4.51 -7.39 -16.77
N PRO A 98 -3.68 -6.54 -17.39
CA PRO A 98 -3.69 -5.12 -17.10
C PRO A 98 -5.06 -4.55 -17.45
N LEU A 99 -5.68 -3.86 -16.50
CA LEU A 99 -6.83 -3.04 -16.81
C LEU A 99 -6.44 -1.99 -17.84
N ASN A 100 -7.40 -1.56 -18.66
CA ASN A 100 -7.19 -0.56 -19.71
C ASN A 100 -6.32 -1.05 -20.88
N THR A 101 -6.13 -2.37 -21.05
CA THR A 101 -5.45 -2.99 -22.21
C THR A 101 -6.36 -4.00 -22.89
N ALA A 102 -5.95 -4.57 -24.02
CA ALA A 102 -6.66 -5.68 -24.65
C ALA A 102 -6.98 -6.85 -23.72
N GLY A 103 -6.16 -7.10 -22.70
CA GLY A 103 -6.38 -8.18 -21.74
C GLY A 103 -6.68 -9.53 -22.42
N PRO A 104 -7.65 -10.32 -21.92
CA PRO A 104 -8.06 -11.60 -22.51
C PRO A 104 -9.07 -11.44 -23.68
N CYS A 105 -9.35 -10.23 -24.13
CA CYS A 105 -10.49 -9.96 -25.01
C CYS A 105 -10.24 -10.39 -26.47
N ASP A 106 -11.23 -11.03 -27.10
CA ASP A 106 -11.15 -11.44 -28.51
C ASP A 106 -11.23 -10.22 -29.44
N GLN A 107 -10.08 -9.85 -30.01
CA GLN A 107 -9.94 -8.72 -30.93
C GLN A 107 -10.66 -8.92 -32.27
N THR A 108 -10.93 -10.16 -32.69
CA THR A 108 -11.56 -10.47 -33.99
C THR A 108 -13.07 -10.29 -33.98
N ALA A 109 -13.69 -10.39 -32.79
CA ALA A 109 -15.11 -10.16 -32.59
C ALA A 109 -15.50 -8.67 -32.63
N CYS A 110 -14.54 -7.75 -32.62
CA CYS A 110 -14.79 -6.32 -32.50
C CYS A 110 -14.56 -5.61 -33.82
N GLN A 111 -15.65 -5.51 -34.59
CA GLN A 111 -15.75 -4.56 -35.70
C GLN A 111 -15.49 -3.16 -35.13
N ASP A 112 -14.46 -2.49 -35.64
CA ASP A 112 -13.92 -1.19 -35.21
C ASP A 112 -12.79 -1.21 -34.15
N GLY A 113 -12.21 -2.37 -33.85
CA GLY A 113 -10.79 -2.44 -33.46
C GLY A 113 -10.42 -1.84 -32.11
N ILE A 114 -11.31 -1.87 -31.12
CA ILE A 114 -10.94 -1.49 -29.74
C ILE A 114 -11.58 -2.40 -28.71
N ASN A 115 -10.74 -3.22 -28.10
CA ASN A 115 -11.09 -4.03 -26.93
C ASN A 115 -10.19 -3.66 -25.79
N CYS A 116 -10.79 -3.21 -24.70
CA CYS A 116 -10.10 -3.00 -23.45
C CYS A 116 -10.81 -3.76 -22.34
N TYR A 117 -10.00 -4.35 -21.49
CA TYR A 117 -10.34 -5.10 -20.31
C TYR A 117 -10.50 -4.10 -19.16
N LEU A 118 -11.74 -3.84 -18.77
CA LEU A 118 -12.09 -2.84 -17.76
C LEU A 118 -12.80 -3.48 -16.59
N ARG A 119 -12.72 -2.86 -15.42
CA ARG A 119 -13.54 -3.22 -14.26
C ARG A 119 -14.79 -2.35 -14.24
N ASN A 120 -15.95 -2.96 -14.42
CA ASN A 120 -17.24 -2.31 -14.26
C ASN A 120 -17.44 -1.93 -12.79
N LEU A 121 -17.71 -0.66 -12.50
CA LEU A 121 -17.84 -0.15 -11.13
C LEU A 121 -19.21 -0.46 -10.50
N ASP A 122 -20.23 -0.71 -11.31
CA ASP A 122 -21.57 -1.07 -10.85
C ASP A 122 -21.67 -2.54 -10.47
N SER A 123 -21.04 -3.41 -11.26
CA SER A 123 -21.05 -4.87 -11.05
C SER A 123 -19.81 -5.40 -10.34
N LEU A 124 -18.75 -4.57 -10.23
CA LEU A 124 -17.39 -4.94 -9.79
C LEU A 124 -16.73 -6.07 -10.60
N LYS A 125 -17.33 -6.46 -11.73
CA LYS A 125 -16.82 -7.49 -12.64
C LYS A 125 -15.99 -6.89 -13.74
N THR A 126 -15.15 -7.70 -14.35
CA THR A 126 -14.39 -7.35 -15.54
C THR A 126 -15.18 -7.59 -16.80
N GLU A 127 -15.06 -6.66 -17.74
CA GLU A 127 -15.78 -6.69 -19.01
C GLU A 127 -14.83 -6.28 -20.14
N CYS A 128 -14.93 -7.01 -21.26
CA CYS A 128 -14.25 -6.69 -22.51
C CYS A 128 -15.05 -5.63 -23.26
N LYS A 129 -14.85 -4.37 -22.90
CA LYS A 129 -15.55 -3.25 -23.49
C LYS A 129 -14.62 -2.06 -23.57
N CYS A 130 -14.37 -1.55 -24.77
CA CYS A 130 -13.85 -0.20 -24.91
C CYS A 130 -14.99 0.77 -25.23
N LEU A 131 -14.90 1.99 -24.72
CA LEU A 131 -15.66 3.11 -25.23
C LEU A 131 -15.02 3.57 -26.56
N PRO A 132 -15.78 4.12 -27.52
CA PRO A 132 -15.30 4.47 -28.87
C PRO A 132 -13.98 5.24 -28.87
N GLY A 133 -13.16 5.13 -29.94
CA GLY A 133 -11.73 5.52 -29.97
C GLY A 133 -11.34 6.86 -29.35
N ASN A 134 -12.27 7.81 -29.29
CA ASN A 134 -12.22 8.96 -28.41
C ASN A 134 -11.64 8.67 -27.00
N VAL A 135 -11.81 7.46 -26.44
CA VAL A 135 -11.44 7.08 -25.07
C VAL A 135 -10.10 6.30 -24.98
N THR A 136 -9.50 5.97 -26.13
CA THR A 136 -8.29 5.15 -26.25
C THR A 136 -7.08 6.03 -26.52
N THR A 137 -6.00 5.93 -25.74
CA THR A 137 -4.78 6.70 -25.94
C THR A 137 -4.01 6.30 -27.20
N ALA A 138 -3.07 7.13 -27.64
CA ALA A 138 -2.30 6.91 -28.88
C ALA A 138 -1.50 5.59 -28.88
N ASP A 139 -1.16 5.11 -27.69
CA ASP A 139 -0.49 3.83 -27.42
C ASP A 139 -1.46 2.65 -27.24
N GLY A 140 -2.76 2.85 -27.48
CA GLY A 140 -3.77 1.78 -27.53
C GLY A 140 -4.37 1.39 -26.18
N HIS A 141 -4.08 2.12 -25.10
CA HIS A 141 -4.65 1.88 -23.77
C HIS A 141 -5.96 2.64 -23.59
N CYS A 142 -6.95 2.05 -22.93
CA CYS A 142 -8.28 2.67 -22.79
C CYS A 142 -8.59 2.96 -21.33
N PHE A 143 -8.66 4.22 -20.94
CA PHE A 143 -8.95 4.61 -19.57
C PHE A 143 -10.35 5.19 -19.46
N GLU A 144 -10.91 5.24 -18.25
CA GLU A 144 -12.21 5.91 -18.05
C GLU A 144 -12.14 7.36 -18.58
N PRO A 145 -13.14 7.79 -19.39
CA PRO A 145 -13.25 9.18 -19.81
C PRO A 145 -13.17 10.12 -18.64
N TYR A 146 -12.50 11.25 -18.82
CA TYR A 146 -12.54 12.34 -17.84
C TYR A 146 -11.99 11.97 -16.44
N SER A 147 -11.32 10.82 -16.33
CA SER A 147 -10.57 10.39 -15.16
C SER A 147 -9.11 10.87 -15.24
N ARG A 148 -8.34 10.67 -14.17
CA ARG A 148 -6.89 10.93 -14.20
C ARG A 148 -6.16 9.99 -15.18
N GLY A 149 -6.59 8.75 -15.32
CA GLY A 149 -5.94 7.75 -16.17
C GLY A 149 -4.40 7.71 -16.00
N PRO A 150 -3.63 7.67 -17.11
CA PRO A 150 -2.16 7.69 -17.11
C PRO A 150 -1.61 9.12 -16.98
N CYS A 151 -2.46 10.13 -16.85
CA CYS A 151 -2.08 11.52 -16.90
C CYS A 151 -1.43 11.99 -15.58
N GLN A 152 -0.60 13.02 -15.70
CA GLN A 152 0.06 13.66 -14.56
C GLN A 152 -0.99 14.27 -13.62
N LEU A 153 -0.63 14.49 -12.36
CA LEU A 153 -1.52 15.13 -11.38
C LEU A 153 -2.00 16.48 -11.93
N GLY A 154 -3.31 16.67 -12.11
CA GLY A 154 -3.90 17.89 -12.68
C GLY A 154 -4.33 17.80 -14.14
N ASP A 155 -3.94 16.73 -14.82
CA ASP A 155 -4.37 16.38 -16.17
C ASP A 155 -5.40 15.25 -16.10
N TRP A 156 -6.21 15.13 -17.15
CA TRP A 156 -7.29 14.17 -17.27
C TRP A 156 -7.38 13.66 -18.69
N LEU A 157 -7.88 12.45 -18.83
CA LEU A 157 -8.05 11.82 -20.12
C LEU A 157 -9.26 12.42 -20.83
N VAL A 158 -9.07 13.07 -21.98
CA VAL A 158 -10.19 13.62 -22.77
C VAL A 158 -10.23 13.07 -24.17
N PHE A 159 -11.42 13.13 -24.74
CA PHE A 159 -11.69 12.77 -26.12
C PHE A 159 -11.13 13.80 -27.09
N SER A 160 -10.17 13.38 -27.93
CA SER A 160 -9.68 14.21 -29.03
C SER A 160 -10.12 13.65 -30.38
N GLN A 161 -10.56 14.54 -31.27
CA GLN A 161 -10.75 14.20 -32.68
C GLN A 161 -9.38 14.34 -33.35
N PRO A 162 -8.79 13.25 -33.89
CA PRO A 162 -9.47 12.09 -34.47
C PRO A 162 -9.37 10.82 -33.60
N GLY A 163 -10.42 10.52 -32.83
CA GLY A 163 -10.66 9.19 -32.27
C GLY A 163 -9.56 8.63 -31.36
N VAL A 164 -8.86 9.49 -30.61
CA VAL A 164 -7.83 9.10 -29.63
C VAL A 164 -8.00 9.97 -28.38
N ALA A 165 -7.95 9.36 -27.21
CA ALA A 165 -7.89 10.06 -25.95
C ALA A 165 -6.50 10.66 -25.72
N VAL A 166 -6.43 11.92 -25.33
CA VAL A 166 -5.17 12.56 -24.98
C VAL A 166 -5.25 13.05 -23.55
N CYS A 167 -4.12 13.04 -22.86
CA CYS A 167 -4.00 13.75 -21.60
C CYS A 167 -4.08 15.23 -21.92
N GLU A 168 -5.27 15.79 -21.74
CA GLU A 168 -5.37 17.22 -21.68
C GLU A 168 -5.21 17.65 -20.25
N ARG A 169 -4.73 18.87 -20.13
CA ARG A 169 -4.90 19.62 -18.93
C ARG A 169 -6.38 19.70 -18.60
N LYS A 170 -6.77 19.49 -17.34
CA LYS A 170 -8.17 19.71 -16.94
C LYS A 170 -8.45 21.22 -16.97
N LYS A 171 -8.75 21.71 -18.19
CA LYS A 171 -9.15 23.09 -18.49
C LYS A 171 -10.51 23.41 -17.87
N HIS A 172 -11.36 22.39 -17.73
CA HIS A 172 -12.69 22.48 -17.17
C HIS A 172 -12.77 21.67 -15.88
N CYS A 173 -12.61 22.34 -14.75
CA CYS A 173 -12.88 21.72 -13.45
C CYS A 173 -14.40 21.75 -13.21
N THR A 174 -15.01 20.57 -13.16
CA THR A 174 -16.45 20.40 -12.95
C THR A 174 -16.79 20.58 -11.48
N ARG A 175 -17.62 21.58 -11.18
CA ARG A 175 -18.11 21.85 -9.81
C ARG A 175 -18.80 20.65 -9.18
N PHE A 176 -19.50 19.82 -9.96
CA PHE A 176 -20.26 18.67 -9.46
C PHE A 176 -19.39 17.56 -8.84
N ASP A 177 -18.11 17.48 -9.23
CA ASP A 177 -17.16 16.50 -8.68
C ASP A 177 -16.33 17.07 -7.52
N ASN A 178 -16.60 18.32 -7.11
CA ASN A 178 -15.80 19.10 -6.15
C ASN A 178 -14.32 19.28 -6.57
N TRP A 179 -14.06 19.41 -7.86
CA TRP A 179 -12.74 19.77 -8.40
C TRP A 179 -12.72 21.21 -8.90
N PHE A 180 -11.65 21.95 -8.58
CA PHE A 180 -11.52 23.36 -8.95
C PHE A 180 -10.16 23.69 -9.52
N TYR A 181 -10.11 24.77 -10.33
CA TYR A 181 -8.96 25.12 -11.15
C TYR A 181 -7.96 25.99 -10.41
N TRP A 182 -6.76 25.48 -10.18
CA TRP A 182 -5.67 26.23 -9.58
C TRP A 182 -4.90 27.00 -10.64
N THR A 183 -5.10 28.30 -10.72
CA THR A 183 -4.43 29.19 -11.69
C THR A 183 -2.89 29.18 -11.62
N PRO A 184 -2.21 29.10 -10.45
CA PRO A 184 -0.75 29.20 -10.39
C PRO A 184 0.00 28.12 -11.16
N ASP A 185 -0.40 26.85 -11.05
CA ASP A 185 0.22 25.77 -11.81
C ASP A 185 -0.68 25.26 -12.93
N GLN A 186 -1.88 25.84 -13.08
CA GLN A 186 -2.92 25.58 -14.06
C GLN A 186 -3.61 24.21 -13.90
N ARG A 187 -3.56 23.54 -12.73
CA ARG A 187 -4.07 22.16 -12.51
C ARG A 187 -5.42 22.17 -11.78
N CYS A 188 -6.23 21.10 -11.89
CA CYS A 188 -7.38 20.94 -10.99
C CYS A 188 -6.99 20.17 -9.72
N TYR A 189 -7.61 20.56 -8.60
CA TYR A 189 -7.50 19.85 -7.32
C TYR A 189 -8.87 19.63 -6.70
N ARG A 190 -8.97 18.57 -5.87
CA ARG A 190 -10.18 18.26 -5.12
C ARG A 190 -10.29 19.17 -3.90
N GLN A 191 -11.48 19.70 -3.63
CA GLN A 191 -11.75 20.47 -2.42
C GLN A 191 -11.42 19.66 -1.16
N TYR A 192 -10.82 20.32 -0.17
CA TYR A 192 -10.35 19.76 1.09
C TYR A 192 -9.22 18.72 0.98
N SER A 193 -8.54 18.64 -0.16
CA SER A 193 -7.29 17.85 -0.29
C SER A 193 -6.07 18.71 0.00
N ARG A 194 -4.93 18.08 0.31
CA ARG A 194 -3.65 18.83 0.43
C ARG A 194 -3.26 19.50 -0.90
N GLY A 195 -3.47 18.82 -2.03
CA GLY A 195 -3.22 19.40 -3.36
C GLY A 195 -1.86 20.11 -3.51
N PRO A 196 -1.82 21.34 -4.05
CA PRO A 196 -0.61 22.15 -4.19
C PRO A 196 -0.27 22.93 -2.90
N CYS A 197 -1.09 22.79 -1.86
CA CYS A 197 -1.01 23.63 -0.68
C CYS A 197 0.13 23.21 0.25
N PRO A 198 0.71 24.18 0.98
CA PRO A 198 1.70 23.89 2.00
C PRO A 198 1.08 23.05 3.13
N LYS A 199 1.94 22.42 3.93
CA LYS A 199 1.48 21.68 5.12
C LYS A 199 0.59 22.57 5.99
N GLY A 200 -0.52 22.01 6.46
CA GLY A 200 -1.48 22.70 7.31
C GLY A 200 -2.52 23.55 6.59
N GLN A 201 -2.55 23.52 5.26
CA GLN A 201 -3.60 24.16 4.46
C GLN A 201 -4.20 23.15 3.48
N LEU A 202 -5.47 23.35 3.15
CA LEU A 202 -6.19 22.53 2.19
C LEU A 202 -6.64 23.39 1.02
N PHE A 203 -6.73 22.73 -0.13
CA PHE A 203 -7.24 23.32 -1.35
C PHE A 203 -8.76 23.57 -1.22
N TYR A 204 -9.20 24.80 -1.43
CA TYR A 204 -10.60 25.18 -1.27
C TYR A 204 -11.04 26.25 -2.26
N LEU A 205 -12.25 26.10 -2.81
CA LEU A 205 -12.91 27.14 -3.59
C LEU A 205 -13.70 28.07 -2.67
N ASP A 206 -13.30 29.35 -2.60
CA ASP A 206 -14.13 30.37 -1.97
C ASP A 206 -15.38 30.64 -2.82
N LEU A 207 -16.54 30.36 -2.24
CA LEU A 207 -17.84 30.50 -2.91
C LEU A 207 -18.25 31.97 -3.12
N ASN A 208 -17.70 32.91 -2.34
CA ASN A 208 -18.03 34.33 -2.47
C ASN A 208 -17.27 34.97 -3.63
N THR A 209 -16.00 34.61 -3.77
CA THR A 209 -15.12 35.16 -4.80
C THR A 209 -15.06 34.29 -6.05
N GLY A 210 -15.40 33.00 -5.93
CA GLY A 210 -15.25 32.01 -7.00
C GLY A 210 -13.79 31.64 -7.29
N ILE A 211 -12.87 32.00 -6.40
CA ILE A 211 -11.43 31.80 -6.59
C ILE A 211 -10.96 30.68 -5.66
N PRO A 212 -10.27 29.66 -6.17
CA PRO A 212 -9.66 28.66 -5.30
C PRO A 212 -8.39 29.20 -4.67
N GLY A 213 -8.14 28.76 -3.45
CA GLY A 213 -7.06 29.18 -2.57
C GLY A 213 -6.56 28.01 -1.72
N CYS A 214 -5.40 28.21 -1.12
CA CYS A 214 -4.96 27.40 0.00
C CYS A 214 -5.40 28.08 1.27
N HIS A 215 -6.26 27.40 2.03
CA HIS A 215 -6.84 27.98 3.23
C HIS A 215 -6.88 26.95 4.34
N CYS A 216 -6.99 27.48 5.55
CA CYS A 216 -7.40 26.72 6.71
C CYS A 216 -8.32 27.63 7.53
N GLN A 217 -9.55 27.17 7.76
CA GLN A 217 -10.58 27.92 8.47
C GLN A 217 -10.99 27.12 9.71
N LYS A 218 -11.17 27.80 10.84
CA LYS A 218 -11.55 27.15 12.11
C LYS A 218 -12.94 26.52 12.03
N GLU A 219 -13.77 27.07 11.15
CA GLU A 219 -15.13 26.64 10.85
C GLU A 219 -15.16 25.32 10.09
N TRP A 220 -14.04 24.90 9.48
CA TRP A 220 -13.91 23.59 8.84
C TRP A 220 -13.65 22.52 9.88
N THR A 221 -14.59 22.36 10.81
CA THR A 221 -14.47 21.48 11.97
C THR A 221 -14.07 20.05 11.63
N PRO A 222 -14.41 19.45 10.46
CA PRO A 222 -13.90 18.12 10.13
C PRO A 222 -12.43 18.08 9.74
N TYR A 223 -11.81 19.19 9.39
CA TYR A 223 -10.45 19.23 8.84
C TYR A 223 -9.47 20.02 9.71
N PHE A 224 -9.99 20.88 10.58
CA PHE A 224 -9.21 21.78 11.42
C PHE A 224 -8.71 21.06 12.68
N TRP A 225 -7.40 21.08 12.90
CA TRP A 225 -6.72 20.59 14.10
C TRP A 225 -6.42 21.78 15.03
N PRO A 226 -7.08 21.89 16.20
CA PRO A 226 -6.93 23.03 17.09
C PRO A 226 -5.51 23.24 17.64
N GLU A 227 -4.76 22.17 17.84
CA GLU A 227 -3.51 22.15 18.61
C GLU A 227 -2.37 22.89 17.90
N ASP A 228 -2.30 22.77 16.58
CA ASP A 228 -1.33 23.49 15.74
C ASP A 228 -2.00 24.53 14.82
N SER A 229 -3.31 24.72 14.95
CA SER A 229 -4.11 25.61 14.13
C SER A 229 -3.97 25.36 12.62
N ALA A 230 -3.83 24.08 12.24
CA ALA A 230 -3.62 23.64 10.87
C ALA A 230 -4.77 22.74 10.37
N CYS A 231 -4.88 22.58 9.05
CA CYS A 231 -5.90 21.76 8.44
C CYS A 231 -5.30 20.53 7.74
N TYR A 232 -5.96 19.38 7.90
CA TYR A 232 -5.50 18.09 7.40
C TYR A 232 -6.58 17.33 6.65
N GLU A 233 -6.17 16.53 5.67
CA GLU A 233 -7.07 15.71 4.87
C GLU A 233 -7.58 14.53 5.70
N GLN A 234 -8.88 14.25 5.61
CA GLN A 234 -9.50 13.11 6.31
C GLN A 234 -8.87 11.77 5.88
N HIS A 235 -8.66 10.88 6.85
CA HIS A 235 -7.99 9.59 6.69
C HIS A 235 -6.55 9.66 6.17
N SER A 236 -5.90 10.81 6.30
CA SER A 236 -4.45 10.94 6.11
C SER A 236 -3.70 10.73 7.42
N ILE A 237 -2.37 10.66 7.38
CA ILE A 237 -1.54 10.66 8.59
C ILE A 237 -1.73 11.98 9.38
N GLY A 238 -1.88 13.10 8.67
CA GLY A 238 -2.14 14.40 9.29
C GLY A 238 -1.10 14.79 10.36
N PRO A 239 -1.54 15.31 11.52
CA PRO A 239 -0.69 15.63 12.67
C PRO A 239 -0.41 14.41 13.57
N CYS A 240 -0.96 13.24 13.23
CA CYS A 240 -0.99 12.08 14.11
C CYS A 240 0.35 11.33 14.15
N ALA A 241 0.56 10.61 15.26
CA ALA A 241 1.72 9.75 15.44
C ALA A 241 1.69 8.53 14.51
N THR A 242 2.82 7.84 14.37
CA THR A 242 2.91 6.58 13.61
C THR A 242 1.89 5.56 14.13
N GLY A 243 1.21 4.87 13.22
CA GLY A 243 0.16 3.90 13.56
C GLY A 243 -1.22 4.53 13.77
N MET A 244 -1.35 5.85 13.59
CA MET A 244 -2.61 6.58 13.63
C MET A 244 -2.95 7.28 12.31
N TYR A 245 -4.23 7.61 12.14
CA TYR A 245 -4.73 8.47 11.08
C TYR A 245 -5.63 9.57 11.63
N PHE A 246 -5.63 10.70 10.93
CA PHE A 246 -6.46 11.85 11.21
C PHE A 246 -7.90 11.61 10.76
N SER A 247 -8.86 11.90 11.63
CA SER A 247 -10.28 11.71 11.35
C SER A 247 -11.16 12.66 12.13
N PHE A 248 -12.42 12.76 11.75
CA PHE A 248 -13.41 13.57 12.45
C PHE A 248 -14.47 12.70 13.13
N ASN A 249 -14.60 12.86 14.44
CA ASN A 249 -15.63 12.20 15.22
C ASN A 249 -16.91 13.03 15.20
N LYS A 250 -17.91 12.55 14.47
CA LYS A 250 -19.20 13.23 14.32
C LYS A 250 -19.96 13.35 15.65
N THR A 251 -19.79 12.41 16.57
CA THR A 251 -20.52 12.39 17.85
C THR A 251 -19.99 13.46 18.80
N SER A 252 -18.67 13.55 18.94
CA SER A 252 -18.01 14.55 19.78
C SER A 252 -17.74 15.87 19.05
N SER A 253 -18.02 15.93 17.73
CA SER A 253 -17.79 17.07 16.86
C SER A 253 -16.35 17.63 16.94
N ARG A 254 -15.37 16.74 17.10
CA ARG A 254 -13.95 17.08 17.17
C ARG A 254 -13.13 16.21 16.21
N THR A 255 -12.04 16.76 15.73
CA THR A 255 -10.99 15.97 15.07
C THR A 255 -10.24 15.14 16.10
N GLU A 256 -9.84 13.94 15.72
CA GLU A 256 -9.05 13.06 16.57
C GLU A 256 -8.12 12.16 15.74
N CYS A 257 -7.08 11.67 16.40
CA CYS A 257 -6.19 10.66 15.85
C CYS A 257 -6.67 9.28 16.29
N ASN A 258 -6.99 8.43 15.32
CA ASN A 258 -7.48 7.08 15.55
C ASN A 258 -6.43 6.05 15.13
N CYS A 259 -6.36 4.93 15.84
CA CYS A 259 -5.48 3.81 15.45
C CYS A 259 -5.97 3.18 14.15
N PHE A 260 -5.03 2.74 13.30
CA PHE A 260 -5.38 1.83 12.22
C PHE A 260 -5.99 0.53 12.77
N THR A 261 -6.84 -0.14 11.99
CA THR A 261 -7.54 -1.37 12.41
C THR A 261 -6.63 -2.52 12.85
N SER A 262 -5.37 -2.53 12.42
CA SER A 262 -4.35 -3.49 12.83
C SER A 262 -3.60 -3.11 14.11
N HIS A 263 -3.91 -1.96 14.72
CA HIS A 263 -3.25 -1.44 15.90
C HIS A 263 -4.23 -1.23 17.05
N VAL A 264 -3.72 -1.25 18.28
CA VAL A 264 -4.51 -1.03 19.50
C VAL A 264 -3.90 0.15 20.27
N LEU A 265 -4.76 0.99 20.83
CA LEU A 265 -4.34 2.14 21.62
C LEU A 265 -3.82 1.70 22.99
N HIS A 266 -2.59 2.09 23.31
CA HIS A 266 -2.05 2.03 24.67
C HIS A 266 -2.40 3.33 25.40
N GLU A 267 -3.30 3.24 26.38
CA GLU A 267 -3.91 4.40 27.03
C GLU A 267 -2.90 5.27 27.78
N GLU A 268 -1.92 4.66 28.46
CA GLU A 268 -0.93 5.43 29.25
C GLU A 268 -0.04 6.32 28.36
N THR A 269 0.37 5.81 27.20
CA THR A 269 1.30 6.52 26.31
C THR A 269 0.60 7.24 25.16
N GLN A 270 -0.70 7.02 24.98
CA GLN A 270 -1.48 7.51 23.83
C GLN A 270 -0.85 7.14 22.48
N LYS A 271 -0.29 5.92 22.39
CA LYS A 271 0.36 5.39 21.17
C LYS A 271 -0.35 4.14 20.72
N CYS A 272 -0.49 3.96 19.42
CA CYS A 272 -1.02 2.74 18.85
C CYS A 272 0.12 1.74 18.63
N TYR A 273 -0.04 0.54 19.15
CA TYR A 273 0.88 -0.57 18.91
C TYR A 273 0.22 -1.61 18.03
N GLU A 274 0.98 -2.19 17.13
CA GLU A 274 0.50 -3.25 16.25
C GLU A 274 0.13 -4.49 17.06
N ARG A 275 -1.02 -5.09 16.75
CA ARG A 275 -1.52 -6.31 17.39
C ARG A 275 -0.54 -7.47 17.20
N LEU A 276 -0.45 -8.35 18.19
CA LEU A 276 0.37 -9.57 18.18
C LEU A 276 1.88 -9.31 18.05
N THR A 277 2.32 -8.11 18.43
CA THR A 277 3.73 -7.75 18.55
C THR A 277 4.15 -7.68 20.02
N ALA A 278 5.46 -7.67 20.29
CA ALA A 278 5.96 -7.49 21.65
C ALA A 278 5.59 -6.12 22.21
N GLY A 279 5.69 -5.05 21.40
CA GLY A 279 5.35 -3.70 21.83
C GLY A 279 5.99 -3.32 23.17
N PRO A 280 5.27 -2.65 24.08
CA PRO A 280 5.72 -2.37 25.45
C PRO A 280 5.46 -3.54 26.44
N CYS A 281 5.05 -4.72 25.99
CA CYS A 281 4.69 -5.84 26.86
C CYS A 281 5.91 -6.53 27.49
N PRO A 282 5.74 -7.15 28.68
CA PRO A 282 6.79 -7.96 29.29
C PRO A 282 7.09 -9.21 28.47
N GLU A 283 8.26 -9.80 28.73
CA GLU A 283 8.76 -10.93 27.96
C GLU A 283 7.87 -12.18 28.12
N GLY A 284 7.24 -12.59 27.01
CA GLY A 284 6.35 -13.73 26.96
C GLY A 284 4.87 -13.37 26.83
N GLU A 285 4.55 -12.09 26.72
CA GLU A 285 3.22 -11.57 26.44
C GLU A 285 3.25 -10.74 25.15
N LEU A 286 2.09 -10.57 24.51
CA LEU A 286 1.94 -9.79 23.28
C LEU A 286 0.83 -8.77 23.41
N VAL A 287 0.93 -7.74 22.57
CA VAL A 287 -0.10 -6.71 22.40
C VAL A 287 -1.40 -7.37 21.91
N VAL A 288 -2.43 -7.36 22.75
CA VAL A 288 -3.78 -7.80 22.39
C VAL A 288 -4.79 -6.69 22.68
N GLU A 289 -5.94 -6.78 22.03
CA GLU A 289 -7.07 -5.88 22.25
C GLU A 289 -8.01 -6.53 23.25
N ASP A 290 -8.26 -5.88 24.37
CA ASP A 290 -9.30 -6.31 25.31
C ASP A 290 -10.68 -6.20 24.63
N PRO A 291 -11.44 -7.29 24.48
CA PRO A 291 -12.74 -7.28 23.81
C PRO A 291 -13.79 -6.40 24.50
N GLN A 292 -13.65 -6.13 25.80
CA GLN A 292 -14.61 -5.34 26.57
C GLN A 292 -14.33 -3.84 26.49
N THR A 293 -13.05 -3.47 26.52
CA THR A 293 -12.63 -2.06 26.60
C THR A 293 -12.09 -1.52 25.26
N GLY A 294 -11.70 -2.38 24.33
CA GLY A 294 -11.03 -2.00 23.07
C GLY A 294 -9.61 -1.46 23.27
N GLN A 295 -9.06 -1.59 24.49
CA GLN A 295 -7.76 -1.06 24.84
C GLN A 295 -6.66 -2.11 24.72
N MET A 296 -5.43 -1.63 24.64
CA MET A 296 -4.27 -2.51 24.66
C MET A 296 -4.14 -3.15 26.04
N THR A 297 -4.06 -4.48 26.04
CA THR A 297 -3.55 -5.24 27.18
C THR A 297 -2.42 -6.16 26.72
N CYS A 298 -1.59 -6.59 27.67
CA CYS A 298 -0.56 -7.59 27.45
C CYS A 298 -1.09 -8.91 27.96
N ASP A 299 -1.15 -9.90 27.07
CA ASP A 299 -1.65 -11.21 27.43
C ASP A 299 -0.91 -12.31 26.68
N CYS A 300 -0.97 -13.50 27.26
CA CYS A 300 -0.59 -14.73 26.62
C CYS A 300 -1.51 -15.87 27.04
N GLN A 301 -2.47 -16.16 26.17
CA GLN A 301 -3.44 -17.23 26.39
C GLN A 301 -3.17 -18.43 25.47
N ALA A 302 -3.56 -19.63 25.91
CA ALA A 302 -3.36 -20.87 25.16
C ALA A 302 -4.20 -20.94 23.86
N ASP A 303 -5.23 -20.10 23.73
CA ASP A 303 -6.04 -19.93 22.53
C ASP A 303 -5.35 -19.07 21.44
N MET A 304 -4.30 -18.33 21.80
CA MET A 304 -3.36 -17.66 20.88
C MET A 304 -2.45 -18.68 20.20
N LYS A 305 -3.03 -19.75 19.63
CA LYS A 305 -2.37 -20.96 19.17
C LYS A 305 -1.23 -20.72 18.18
N THR A 306 -1.26 -19.62 17.45
CA THR A 306 -0.21 -19.25 16.49
C THR A 306 1.02 -18.63 17.16
N HIS A 307 0.85 -18.04 18.35
CA HIS A 307 1.90 -17.35 19.10
C HIS A 307 2.31 -18.04 20.40
N TYR A 308 1.53 -19.00 20.88
CA TYR A 308 1.72 -19.66 22.17
C TYR A 308 2.73 -20.81 22.12
N TRP A 309 3.81 -20.71 22.90
CA TRP A 309 4.82 -21.77 23.02
C TRP A 309 4.52 -22.71 24.18
N GLN A 310 4.03 -23.91 23.85
CA GLN A 310 3.62 -24.92 24.83
C GLN A 310 4.74 -25.30 25.82
N SER A 311 6.01 -25.28 25.41
CA SER A 311 7.10 -25.75 26.26
C SER A 311 7.40 -24.87 27.46
N ASN A 312 7.09 -23.56 27.39
CA ASN A 312 7.32 -22.64 28.51
C ASN A 312 6.12 -21.75 28.84
N GLY A 313 4.99 -21.95 28.17
CA GLY A 313 3.74 -21.24 28.43
C GLY A 313 3.78 -19.75 28.11
N LYS A 314 4.73 -19.30 27.27
CA LYS A 314 4.90 -17.91 26.85
C LYS A 314 4.51 -17.70 25.39
N CYS A 315 4.18 -16.47 25.04
CA CYS A 315 3.80 -16.06 23.70
C CYS A 315 4.91 -15.23 23.06
N TYR A 316 5.10 -15.41 21.76
CA TYR A 316 6.18 -14.76 21.03
C TYR A 316 5.69 -14.16 19.72
N GLN A 317 6.21 -12.98 19.42
CA GLN A 317 5.99 -12.32 18.15
C GLN A 317 6.66 -13.13 17.04
N HIS A 318 6.00 -13.24 15.90
CA HIS A 318 6.55 -13.95 14.76
C HIS A 318 7.78 -13.24 14.21
N PHE A 319 8.68 -14.03 13.63
CA PHE A 319 9.89 -13.56 12.93
C PHE A 319 10.95 -12.94 13.85
N LEU A 320 10.78 -13.03 15.17
CA LEU A 320 11.81 -12.74 16.17
C LEU A 320 12.36 -14.05 16.75
N GLN A 321 13.49 -13.99 17.44
CA GLN A 321 14.12 -15.18 18.05
C GLN A 321 13.18 -15.89 19.03
N GLY A 322 12.53 -15.15 19.93
CA GLY A 322 11.59 -15.71 20.90
C GLY A 322 12.23 -16.81 21.78
N PRO A 323 11.61 -18.00 21.92
CA PRO A 323 12.11 -19.10 22.75
C PRO A 323 13.22 -19.89 22.05
N CYS A 324 13.60 -19.50 20.84
CA CYS A 324 14.40 -20.32 19.97
C CYS A 324 15.91 -20.13 20.19
N PRO A 325 16.72 -21.17 19.91
CA PRO A 325 18.17 -21.08 19.91
C PRO A 325 18.67 -19.96 18.98
N GLN A 326 19.87 -19.47 19.24
CA GLN A 326 20.49 -18.45 18.40
C GLN A 326 20.55 -18.93 16.93
N GLY A 327 20.08 -18.09 16.01
CA GLY A 327 19.94 -18.42 14.59
C GLY A 327 18.59 -19.02 14.19
N GLN A 328 17.68 -19.24 15.14
CA GLN A 328 16.30 -19.65 14.90
C GLN A 328 15.32 -18.53 15.23
N THR A 329 14.19 -18.53 14.56
CA THR A 329 13.06 -17.64 14.89
C THR A 329 11.80 -18.41 15.15
N PHE A 330 10.98 -17.79 15.97
CA PHE A 330 9.65 -18.23 16.27
C PHE A 330 8.69 -17.90 15.11
N ARG A 331 8.08 -18.93 14.53
CA ARG A 331 7.05 -18.80 13.48
C ARG A 331 6.17 -20.05 13.43
N LEU A 332 5.11 -20.03 12.62
CA LEU A 332 4.32 -21.23 12.38
C LEU A 332 5.05 -22.21 11.46
N ASN A 333 5.00 -23.50 11.82
CA ASN A 333 5.36 -24.58 10.92
C ASN A 333 4.24 -24.71 9.86
N SER A 334 4.61 -24.60 8.59
CA SER A 334 3.66 -24.66 7.46
C SER A 334 2.96 -26.01 7.30
N ALA A 335 3.57 -27.11 7.77
CA ALA A 335 2.98 -28.45 7.68
C ALA A 335 1.98 -28.75 8.81
N THR A 336 2.22 -28.23 10.01
CA THR A 336 1.40 -28.53 11.20
C THR A 336 0.52 -27.36 11.64
N GLY A 337 0.77 -26.14 11.15
CA GLY A 337 0.10 -24.92 11.60
C GLY A 337 0.40 -24.56 13.06
N THR A 338 1.39 -25.22 13.69
CA THR A 338 1.77 -25.01 15.09
C THR A 338 3.04 -24.18 15.18
N PRO A 339 3.24 -23.41 16.27
CA PRO A 339 4.46 -22.67 16.47
C PRO A 339 5.66 -23.61 16.49
N ALA A 340 6.76 -23.19 15.87
CA ALA A 340 8.02 -23.92 15.85
C ALA A 340 9.20 -22.95 15.88
N CYS A 341 10.32 -23.44 16.41
CA CYS A 341 11.60 -22.79 16.24
C CYS A 341 12.17 -23.24 14.91
N ILE A 342 12.15 -22.30 13.97
CA ILE A 342 12.60 -22.56 12.63
C ILE A 342 13.80 -21.66 12.42
N THR A 343 14.94 -22.28 12.12
CA THR A 343 16.07 -21.55 11.54
C THR A 343 15.49 -20.65 10.46
N TRP A 344 15.84 -19.36 10.46
CA TRP A 344 15.80 -18.72 9.15
C TRP A 344 16.65 -19.70 8.30
N GLY A 345 16.08 -20.29 7.22
CA GLY A 345 16.70 -21.38 6.44
C GLY A 345 17.68 -21.03 5.33
#